data_AF-A0A0A1VNB8-F1
#
_entry.id   AF-A0A0A1VNB8-F1
#
_cell.length_a   1.000
_cell.length_b   1.000
_cell.length_c   1.000
_cell.angle_alpha   90.00
_cell.angle_beta   90.00
_cell.angle_gamma   90.00
#
_symmetry.space_group_name_H-M   'P 1'
#
loop_
_entity.id
_entity.type
_entity.pdbx_description
1 polymer ?
#
loop_
_entity_poly.entity_id
_entity_poly.type
_entity_poly.pdbx_seq_one_letter_code
_entity_poly.pdbx_strand_id
1 'polypeptide(L)'
;MSITGMLLFDGIYFFQYLEGPEEAVQTLFLRILEDSRHHHIIKLLDDYAPARKFPHWGMQLLKVQSQSDETAEAMITRLVRDADLPAVDPRL
;
A
#
# COMPACT_ATOMS: atom_id res chain seq x y z
N MET A 1 18.35 -3.57 5.50
CA MET A 1 17.22 -3.35 4.57
C MET A 1 16.07 -2.74 5.35
N SER A 2 15.90 -1.41 5.31
CA SER A 2 14.78 -0.71 5.97
C SER A 2 13.69 -0.43 4.94
N ILE A 3 12.84 -1.40 4.68
CA ILE A 3 11.57 -1.16 3.98
C ILE A 3 10.55 -0.79 5.03
N THR A 4 9.81 0.29 4.79
CA THR A 4 8.70 0.76 5.61
C THR A 4 7.45 0.80 4.75
N GLY A 5 6.28 0.81 5.38
CA GLY A 5 5.04 0.85 4.60
C GLY A 5 3.80 0.47 5.36
N MET A 6 2.75 0.28 4.57
CA MET A 6 1.40 0.02 5.06
C MET A 6 0.72 -1.02 4.18
N LEU A 7 -0.09 -1.87 4.81
CA LEU A 7 -0.94 -2.85 4.16
C LEU A 7 -2.37 -2.63 4.65
N LEU A 8 -3.29 -2.39 3.73
CA LEU A 8 -4.72 -2.37 3.98
C LEU A 8 -5.35 -3.67 3.51
N PHE A 9 -6.30 -4.15 4.30
CA PHE A 9 -7.13 -5.29 3.93
C PHE A 9 -8.56 -5.07 4.41
N ASP A 10 -9.53 -5.27 3.53
CA ASP A 10 -10.97 -5.10 3.82
C ASP A 10 -11.78 -6.41 3.89
N GLY A 11 -11.10 -7.54 3.77
CA GLY A 11 -11.74 -8.85 3.67
C GLY A 11 -11.72 -9.43 2.26
N ILE A 12 -11.57 -8.59 1.23
CA ILE A 12 -11.61 -8.98 -0.19
C ILE A 12 -10.39 -8.44 -0.95
N TYR A 13 -10.09 -7.16 -0.78
CA TYR A 13 -9.04 -6.43 -1.47
C TYR A 13 -7.87 -6.11 -0.55
N PHE A 14 -6.66 -6.12 -1.14
CA PHE A 14 -5.43 -5.70 -0.50
C PHE A 14 -4.90 -4.44 -1.18
N PHE A 15 -4.45 -3.47 -0.39
CA PHE A 15 -3.69 -2.34 -0.88
C PHE A 15 -2.38 -2.27 -0.10
N GLN A 16 -1.25 -2.25 -0.81
CA GLN A 16 0.07 -2.21 -0.17
C GLN A 16 0.87 -1.02 -0.67
N TYR A 17 1.45 -0.29 0.28
CA TYR A 17 2.34 0.83 0.02
C TYR A 17 3.72 0.51 0.60
N LEU A 18 4.77 0.59 -0.24
CA LEU A 18 6.13 0.21 0.10
C LEU A 18 7.08 1.39 -0.13
N GLU A 19 7.90 1.72 0.87
CA GLU A 19 8.91 2.77 0.79
C GLU A 19 10.27 2.25 1.26
N GLY A 20 11.33 2.62 0.55
CA GLY A 20 12.68 2.23 0.92
C GLY A 20 13.67 2.40 -0.22
N PRO A 21 14.88 1.85 -0.08
CA PRO A 21 15.84 1.78 -1.17
C PRO A 21 15.22 1.05 -2.37
N GLU A 22 15.40 1.59 -3.57
CA GLU A 22 14.80 1.08 -4.81
C GLU A 22 14.98 -0.43 -4.98
N GLU A 23 16.22 -0.92 -4.90
CA GLU A 23 16.54 -2.34 -5.05
C GLU A 23 15.82 -3.23 -4.02
N ALA A 24 15.65 -2.74 -2.79
CA ALA A 24 14.96 -3.46 -1.73
C ALA A 24 13.45 -3.50 -1.98
N VAL A 25 12.86 -2.39 -2.42
CA VAL A 25 11.43 -2.31 -2.78
C VAL A 25 11.13 -3.18 -4.00
N GLN A 26 11.96 -3.12 -5.04
CA GLN A 26 11.81 -3.95 -6.25
C GLN A 26 11.91 -5.45 -5.93
N THR A 27 12.92 -5.86 -5.14
CA THR A 27 13.06 -7.26 -4.72
C THR A 27 11.85 -7.73 -3.93
N LEU A 28 11.33 -6.91 -3.01
CA LEU A 28 10.13 -7.24 -2.24
C LEU A 28 8.90 -7.31 -3.15
N PHE A 29 8.74 -6.37 -4.08
CA PHE A 29 7.63 -6.33 -5.02
C PHE A 29 7.61 -7.58 -5.90
N LEU A 30 8.76 -8.02 -6.44
CA LEU A 30 8.84 -9.27 -7.21
C LEU A 30 8.42 -10.49 -6.40
N ARG A 31 8.83 -10.56 -5.12
CA ARG A 31 8.39 -11.63 -4.22
C ARG A 31 6.90 -11.59 -3.91
N ILE A 32 6.33 -10.38 -3.84
CA ILE A 32 4.87 -10.20 -3.71
C ILE A 32 4.21 -10.73 -4.99
N LEU A 33 4.70 -10.38 -6.19
CA LEU A 33 4.12 -10.86 -7.46
C LEU A 33 4.03 -12.40 -7.58
N GLU A 34 4.96 -13.13 -6.97
CA GLU A 34 5.00 -14.59 -7.00
C GLU A 34 4.16 -15.27 -5.89
N ASP A 35 3.58 -14.50 -4.97
CA ASP A 35 2.88 -15.03 -3.81
C ASP A 35 1.46 -15.49 -4.16
N SER A 36 1.17 -16.78 -3.94
CA SER A 36 -0.11 -17.41 -4.29
C SER A 36 -1.30 -16.98 -3.42
N ARG A 37 -1.08 -16.21 -2.35
CA ARG A 37 -2.15 -15.75 -1.45
C ARG A 37 -3.00 -14.62 -2.02
N HIS A 38 -2.57 -14.00 -3.12
CA HIS A 38 -3.33 -12.98 -3.82
C HIS A 38 -3.34 -13.22 -5.33
N HIS A 39 -4.36 -12.69 -5.98
CA HIS A 39 -4.53 -12.76 -7.43
C HIS A 39 -4.90 -11.36 -7.92
N HIS A 40 -4.50 -11.00 -9.14
CA HIS A 40 -4.76 -9.68 -9.76
C HIS A 40 -4.08 -8.48 -9.06
N ILE A 41 -2.75 -8.46 -9.06
CA ILE A 41 -1.97 -7.33 -8.55
C ILE A 41 -1.95 -6.22 -9.59
N ILE A 42 -2.36 -5.02 -9.20
CA ILE A 42 -2.29 -3.82 -10.02
C ILE A 42 -1.28 -2.87 -9.39
N LYS A 43 -0.24 -2.50 -10.12
CA LYS A 43 0.71 -1.47 -9.67
C LYS A 43 0.10 -0.10 -9.91
N LEU A 44 -0.30 0.56 -8.83
CA LEU A 44 -1.01 1.85 -8.89
C LEU A 44 -0.06 3.04 -9.05
N LEU A 45 1.09 2.99 -8.39
CA LEU A 45 2.09 4.04 -8.41
C LEU A 45 3.49 3.45 -8.21
N ASP A 46 4.46 4.00 -8.91
CA ASP A 46 5.88 3.73 -8.75
C ASP A 46 6.63 5.05 -8.94
N ASP A 47 7.04 5.69 -7.85
CA ASP A 47 7.62 7.03 -7.89
C ASP A 47 8.65 7.24 -6.78
N TYR A 48 9.54 8.21 -7.01
CA TYR A 48 10.55 8.65 -6.05
C TYR A 48 9.96 9.64 -5.05
N ALA A 49 9.91 9.24 -3.77
CA ALA A 49 9.54 10.14 -2.68
C ALA A 49 10.79 10.79 -2.04
N PRO A 50 10.82 12.12 -1.88
CA PRO A 50 11.98 12.83 -1.30
C PRO A 50 12.19 12.53 0.20
N ALA A 51 11.16 12.03 0.88
CA ALA A 51 11.22 11.55 2.25
C ALA A 51 10.22 10.41 2.45
N ARG A 52 10.49 9.53 3.42
CA ARG A 52 9.54 8.47 3.83
C ARG A 52 8.29 9.12 4.41
N LYS A 53 7.12 8.77 3.89
CA LYS A 53 5.83 9.17 4.47
C LYS A 53 5.52 8.36 5.73
N PHE A 54 6.06 7.14 5.85
CA PHE A 54 5.86 6.27 7.01
C PHE A 54 7.18 5.82 7.66
N PRO A 55 8.02 6.76 8.15
CA PRO A 55 9.38 6.46 8.62
C PRO A 55 9.44 5.58 9.88
N HIS A 56 8.35 5.48 10.64
CA HIS A 56 8.30 4.77 11.93
C HIS A 56 7.61 3.40 11.86
N TRP A 57 7.12 3.00 10.70
CA TRP A 57 6.33 1.76 10.55
C TRP A 57 7.07 0.77 9.65
N GLY A 58 7.48 -0.37 10.20
CA GLY A 58 8.06 -1.44 9.39
C GLY A 58 7.05 -1.97 8.34
N MET A 59 5.88 -2.39 8.81
CA MET A 59 4.72 -2.69 7.97
C MET A 59 3.48 -2.64 8.85
N GLN A 60 2.64 -1.61 8.70
CA GLN A 60 1.43 -1.49 9.50
C GLN A 60 0.24 -2.11 8.76
N LEU A 61 -0.42 -3.10 9.38
CA LEU A 61 -1.65 -3.69 8.87
C LEU A 61 -2.86 -2.89 9.38
N LEU A 62 -3.62 -2.30 8.47
CA LEU A 62 -4.91 -1.69 8.76
C LEU A 62 -6.01 -2.61 8.24
N LYS A 63 -6.84 -3.13 9.15
CA LYS A 63 -8.02 -3.91 8.80
C LYS A 63 -9.22 -2.99 8.72
N VAL A 64 -9.82 -2.91 7.55
CA VAL A 64 -11.15 -2.31 7.36
C VAL A 64 -12.16 -3.33 7.85
N GLN A 65 -12.78 -3.08 9.01
CA GLN A 65 -13.83 -3.95 9.52
C GLN A 65 -15.17 -3.53 8.92
N SER A 66 -15.98 -4.50 8.53
CA SER A 66 -17.34 -4.34 7.98
C SER A 66 -18.36 -3.65 8.88
N GLN A 67 -17.95 -3.14 10.06
CA GLN A 67 -18.79 -2.36 10.98
C GLN A 67 -18.65 -0.84 10.78
N SER A 68 -17.71 -0.37 9.95
CA SER A 68 -17.67 1.01 9.47
C SER A 68 -18.30 1.08 8.08
N ASP A 69 -19.17 2.07 7.84
CA ASP A 69 -19.70 2.40 6.49
C ASP A 69 -18.60 2.86 5.50
N GLU A 70 -17.34 2.90 5.95
CA GLU A 70 -16.20 3.38 5.20
C GLU A 70 -15.63 2.23 4.33
N THR A 71 -15.72 2.38 3.01
CA THR A 71 -15.17 1.43 2.05
C THR A 71 -13.63 1.47 2.05
N ALA A 72 -12.99 0.40 1.55
CA ALA A 72 -11.54 0.41 1.34
C ALA A 72 -11.09 1.58 0.46
N GLU A 73 -11.87 1.93 -0.57
CA GLU A 73 -11.60 3.11 -1.41
C GLU A 73 -11.61 4.41 -0.61
N ALA A 74 -12.57 4.59 0.29
CA ALA A 74 -12.66 5.79 1.13
C ALA A 74 -11.47 5.87 2.09
N MET A 75 -11.05 4.75 2.69
CA MET A 75 -9.86 4.70 3.53
C MET A 75 -8.57 4.93 2.76
N ILE A 76 -8.42 4.33 1.58
CA ILE A 76 -7.27 4.55 0.70
C ILE A 76 -7.23 6.03 0.33
N THR A 77 -8.35 6.62 -0.10
CA THR A 77 -8.45 8.04 -0.45
C THR A 77 -8.05 8.94 0.73
N ARG A 78 -8.53 8.61 1.94
CA ARG A 78 -8.18 9.36 3.15
C ARG A 78 -6.70 9.24 3.48
N LEU A 79 -6.14 8.04 3.42
CA LEU A 79 -4.72 7.78 3.69
C LEU A 79 -3.83 8.43 2.65
N VAL A 80 -4.19 8.35 1.38
CA VAL A 80 -3.50 9.03 0.28
C VAL A 80 -3.49 10.53 0.50
N ARG A 81 -4.62 11.11 0.92
CA ARG A 81 -4.70 12.53 1.28
C ARG A 81 -3.87 12.89 2.52
N ASP A 82 -3.98 12.11 3.59
CA ASP A 82 -3.29 12.38 4.86
C ASP A 82 -1.76 12.17 4.74
N ALA A 83 -1.33 11.24 3.89
CA ALA A 83 0.08 10.98 3.59
C ALA A 83 0.60 11.82 2.42
N ASP A 84 -0.24 12.62 1.76
CA ASP A 84 0.12 13.40 0.58
C ASP A 84 0.81 12.52 -0.48
N LEU A 85 0.19 11.36 -0.74
CA LEU A 85 0.52 10.46 -1.83
C LEU A 85 -0.26 10.93 -3.07
N PRO A 86 0.29 10.71 -4.28
CA PRO A 86 -0.46 11.03 -5.49
C PRO A 86 -1.72 10.15 -5.53
N ALA A 87 -2.81 10.74 -6.01
CA ALA A 87 -4.11 10.09 -6.08
C ALA A 87 -4.00 8.78 -6.87
N VAL A 88 -4.39 7.69 -6.23
CA VAL A 88 -4.57 6.39 -6.88
C VAL A 88 -5.80 6.51 -7.79
N ASP A 89 -5.67 6.29 -9.10
CA ASP A 89 -6.82 6.21 -9.99
C ASP A 89 -7.59 4.91 -9.71
N PRO A 90 -8.83 4.95 -9.23
CA PRO A 90 -9.62 3.76 -8.92
C PRO A 90 -10.14 3.02 -10.18
N ARG A 91 -9.85 3.51 -11.40
CA ARG A 91 -10.36 2.92 -12.66
C ARG A 91 -9.41 1.93 -13.34
N LEU A 92 -8.31 1.53 -12.71
CA LEU A 92 -7.38 0.51 -13.22
C LEU A 92 -7.77 -0.91 -12.81
#